data_AF-A0A7V1BVR4-F1
#
_entry.id   AF-A0A7V1BVR4-F1
#
_cell.length_a   1.000
_cell.length_b   1.000
_cell.length_c   1.000
_cell.angle_alpha   90.00
_cell.angle_beta   90.00
_cell.angle_gamma   90.00
#
_symmetry.space_group_name_H-M   'P 1'
#
loop_
_entity.id
_entity.type
_entity.pdbx_description
1 polymer ?
#
loop_
_entity_poly.entity_id
_entity_poly.type
_entity_poly.pdbx_seq_one_letter_code
_entity_poly.pdbx_strand_id
1 'polypeptide(L)'
;MIRILIVCMLMAIFAIACTRAKEDESKTELKFSSNGESVYFTGVSQKNGRIMFEGGPSWMGEYGGNCGGCHGPEGKGGVPIPDSDIVAADTGYKALTVEEHAHDGKKEIHTRYTDKLIKRAITEGLNPEDETLDIVMPRYKMSDDDLNDLIEFLKTLE
;
A
#
# COMPACT_ATOMS: atom_id res chain seq x y z
N MET A 1 27.56 -5.17 -60.46
CA MET A 1 26.59 -6.05 -59.77
C MET A 1 27.08 -6.48 -58.37
N ILE A 2 28.32 -6.94 -58.20
CA ILE A 2 28.88 -7.34 -56.89
C ILE A 2 28.92 -6.19 -55.86
N ARG A 3 29.18 -4.94 -56.30
CA ARG A 3 29.20 -3.76 -55.42
C ARG A 3 27.83 -3.39 -54.83
N ILE A 4 26.73 -3.74 -55.48
CA ILE A 4 25.36 -3.42 -55.01
C ILE A 4 24.93 -4.42 -53.93
N LEU A 5 25.31 -5.70 -54.07
CA LEU A 5 25.02 -6.76 -53.10
C LEU A 5 25.69 -6.50 -51.74
N ILE A 6 26.91 -5.96 -51.72
CA ILE A 6 27.65 -5.68 -50.48
C ILE A 6 27.02 -4.53 -49.69
N VAL A 7 26.49 -3.52 -50.38
CA VAL A 7 25.82 -2.36 -49.75
C VAL A 7 24.48 -2.78 -49.13
N CYS A 8 23.71 -3.66 -49.79
CA CYS A 8 22.46 -4.18 -49.25
C CYS A 8 22.68 -5.07 -48.01
N MET A 9 23.77 -5.86 -48.00
CA MET A 9 24.08 -6.76 -46.88
C MET A 9 24.55 -6.00 -45.63
N LEU A 10 25.26 -4.88 -45.80
CA LEU A 10 25.69 -4.01 -44.70
C LEU A 10 24.52 -3.21 -44.08
N MET A 11 23.52 -2.79 -44.88
CA MET A 11 22.31 -2.16 -44.35
C MET A 11 21.44 -3.11 -43.52
N ALA A 12 21.37 -4.40 -43.91
CA ALA A 12 20.64 -5.41 -43.14
C ALA A 12 21.30 -5.70 -41.78
N ILE A 13 22.64 -5.69 -41.71
CA ILE A 13 23.39 -5.90 -40.47
C ILE A 13 23.21 -4.71 -39.49
N PHE A 14 23.12 -3.48 -40.01
CA PHE A 14 22.88 -2.29 -39.18
C PHE A 14 21.44 -2.24 -38.62
N ALA A 15 20.45 -2.76 -39.36
CA ALA A 15 19.07 -2.88 -38.88
C ALA A 15 18.91 -3.94 -37.76
N ILE A 16 19.68 -5.03 -37.80
CA ILE A 16 19.68 -6.08 -36.76
C ILE A 16 20.40 -5.62 -35.48
N ALA A 17 21.40 -4.74 -35.60
CA ALA A 17 22.09 -4.18 -34.43
C ALA A 17 21.21 -3.18 -33.65
N CYS A 18 20.23 -2.54 -34.30
CA CYS A 18 19.39 -1.53 -33.67
C CYS A 18 18.18 -2.11 -32.90
N THR A 19 17.80 -3.36 -33.16
CA THR A 19 16.72 -4.06 -32.43
C THR A 19 17.19 -4.74 -31.14
N ARG A 20 18.51 -4.79 -30.89
CA ARG A 20 19.10 -5.41 -29.69
C ARG A 20 19.29 -4.48 -28.48
N ALA A 21 18.95 -3.20 -28.61
CA ALA A 21 19.16 -2.19 -27.56
C ALA A 21 17.87 -1.77 -26.84
N LYS A 22 16.79 -2.54 -26.98
CA LYS A 22 15.46 -2.18 -26.47
C LYS A 22 14.90 -3.21 -25.48
N GLU A 23 15.76 -3.85 -24.69
CA GLU A 23 15.36 -4.78 -23.63
C GLU A 23 16.37 -4.71 -22.46
N ASP A 24 16.54 -3.55 -21.84
CA ASP A 24 17.06 -3.47 -20.47
C ASP A 24 16.67 -2.14 -19.81
N GLU A 25 15.38 -1.79 -19.84
CA GLU A 25 14.83 -1.01 -18.75
C GLU A 25 14.31 -2.00 -17.71
N SER A 26 15.23 -2.65 -17.01
CA SER A 26 14.94 -3.19 -15.68
C SER A 26 14.49 -2.01 -14.82
N LYS A 27 13.17 -1.78 -14.78
CA LYS A 27 12.54 -1.11 -13.64
C LYS A 27 13.12 -1.80 -12.42
N THR A 28 13.86 -1.09 -11.58
CA THR A 28 14.25 -1.59 -10.27
C THR A 28 12.96 -1.98 -9.57
N GLU A 29 12.64 -3.27 -9.58
CA GLU A 29 11.48 -3.82 -8.89
C GLU A 29 11.73 -3.49 -7.43
N LEU A 30 10.95 -2.56 -6.86
CA LEU A 30 11.01 -2.28 -5.43
C LEU A 30 10.75 -3.62 -4.73
N LYS A 31 11.81 -4.18 -4.16
CA LYS A 31 11.76 -5.52 -3.60
C LYS A 31 11.31 -5.43 -2.15
N PHE A 32 10.00 -5.58 -1.94
CA PHE A 32 9.42 -5.75 -0.62
C PHE A 32 9.78 -7.13 -0.06
N SER A 33 10.04 -7.20 1.24
CA SER A 33 10.35 -8.42 1.99
C SER A 33 9.16 -9.36 2.14
N SER A 34 7.93 -8.82 2.04
CA SER A 34 6.68 -9.59 2.10
C SER A 34 5.57 -8.96 1.25
N ASN A 35 4.51 -9.73 0.99
CA ASN A 35 3.30 -9.22 0.33
C ASN A 35 2.61 -8.13 1.17
N GLY A 36 2.55 -8.31 2.50
CA GLY A 36 1.97 -7.33 3.42
C GLY A 36 2.69 -5.99 3.38
N GLU A 37 4.01 -6.01 3.32
CA GLU A 37 4.83 -4.80 3.17
C GLU A 37 4.55 -4.10 1.82
N SER A 38 4.46 -4.88 0.73
CA SER A 38 4.11 -4.34 -0.59
C SER A 38 2.74 -3.65 -0.57
N VAL A 39 1.73 -4.29 0.02
CA VAL A 39 0.39 -3.71 0.16
C VAL A 39 0.45 -2.44 1.01
N TYR A 40 1.16 -2.47 2.14
CA TYR A 40 1.26 -1.35 3.07
C TYR A 40 1.84 -0.09 2.43
N PHE A 41 2.93 -0.22 1.66
CA PHE A 41 3.64 0.92 1.08
C PHE A 41 3.17 1.31 -0.32
N THR A 42 2.47 0.43 -1.04
CA THR A 42 2.12 0.70 -2.44
C THR A 42 0.65 0.53 -2.78
N GLY A 43 -0.15 -0.12 -1.92
CA GLY A 43 -1.51 -0.54 -2.26
C GLY A 43 -1.54 -1.62 -3.35
N VAL A 44 -0.43 -2.34 -3.57
CA VAL A 44 -0.32 -3.42 -4.56
C VAL A 44 0.05 -4.73 -3.86
N SER A 45 -0.79 -5.75 -4.05
CA SER A 45 -0.49 -7.14 -3.74
C SER A 45 0.46 -7.73 -4.79
N GLN A 46 1.48 -8.44 -4.32
CA GLN A 46 2.37 -9.25 -5.14
C GLN A 46 1.65 -10.44 -5.79
N LYS A 47 0.47 -10.82 -5.27
CA LYS A 47 -0.35 -11.95 -5.73
C LYS A 47 -1.48 -11.50 -6.65
N ASN A 48 -2.19 -10.43 -6.26
CA ASN A 48 -3.46 -10.02 -6.86
C ASN A 48 -3.42 -8.64 -7.55
N GLY A 49 -2.29 -7.94 -7.50
CA GLY A 49 -2.14 -6.61 -8.09
C GLY A 49 -2.76 -5.49 -7.25
N ARG A 50 -3.25 -4.44 -7.91
CA ARG A 50 -3.77 -3.23 -7.24
C ARG A 50 -4.95 -3.57 -6.32
N ILE A 51 -4.84 -3.17 -5.05
CA ILE A 51 -5.96 -3.23 -4.11
C ILE A 51 -6.92 -2.08 -4.39
N MET A 52 -8.20 -2.40 -4.55
CA MET A 52 -9.26 -1.41 -4.74
C MET A 52 -9.77 -0.92 -3.39
N PHE A 53 -10.27 0.31 -3.34
CA PHE A 53 -10.84 0.87 -2.12
C PHE A 53 -11.98 1.85 -2.43
N GLU A 54 -12.78 2.14 -1.41
CA GLU A 54 -13.87 3.12 -1.43
C GLU A 54 -13.64 4.17 -0.33
N GLY A 55 -14.00 5.43 -0.61
CA GLY A 55 -13.73 6.54 0.30
C GLY A 55 -12.28 7.02 0.25
N GLY A 56 -11.83 7.63 1.35
CA GLY A 56 -10.52 8.26 1.44
C GLY A 56 -10.47 9.69 0.91
N PRO A 57 -9.38 10.43 1.19
CA PRO A 57 -9.15 11.75 0.61
C PRO A 57 -9.05 11.68 -0.92
N SER A 58 -9.40 12.78 -1.59
CA SER A 58 -9.41 12.86 -3.06
C SER A 58 -8.06 12.51 -3.71
N TRP A 59 -6.95 12.86 -3.05
CA TRP A 59 -5.60 12.58 -3.52
C TRP A 59 -5.21 11.10 -3.41
N MET A 60 -5.91 10.31 -2.59
CA MET A 60 -5.46 8.96 -2.23
C MET A 60 -5.25 8.03 -3.42
N GLY A 61 -6.12 8.12 -4.44
CA GLY A 61 -5.99 7.33 -5.67
C GLY A 61 -4.73 7.64 -6.47
N GLU A 62 -4.29 8.90 -6.45
CA GLU A 62 -3.09 9.36 -7.17
C GLU A 62 -1.80 8.83 -6.53
N TYR A 63 -1.81 8.65 -5.21
CA TYR A 63 -0.69 8.10 -4.43
C TYR A 63 -0.79 6.58 -4.21
N GLY A 64 -1.64 5.90 -4.97
CA GLY A 64 -1.72 4.44 -5.02
C GLY A 64 -2.53 3.79 -3.90
N GLY A 65 -3.19 4.57 -3.04
CA GLY A 65 -4.07 4.06 -1.98
C GLY A 65 -3.35 3.18 -0.97
N ASN A 66 -2.13 3.55 -0.57
CA ASN A 66 -1.34 2.77 0.37
C ASN A 66 -1.59 3.20 1.83
N CYS A 67 -1.36 2.30 2.78
CA CYS A 67 -1.58 2.55 4.20
C CYS A 67 -0.55 3.54 4.77
N GLY A 68 0.72 3.35 4.39
CA GLY A 68 1.85 4.13 4.91
C GLY A 68 1.82 5.61 4.54
N GLY A 69 1.05 6.01 3.53
CA GLY A 69 0.87 7.41 3.14
C GLY A 69 0.17 8.24 4.22
N CYS A 70 -0.70 7.62 5.02
CA CYS A 70 -1.35 8.26 6.18
C CYS A 70 -0.73 7.78 7.50
N HIS A 71 -0.47 6.48 7.62
CA HIS A 71 -0.01 5.88 8.87
C HIS A 71 1.52 5.94 9.07
N GLY A 72 2.26 6.43 8.07
CA GLY A 72 3.72 6.52 8.12
C GLY A 72 4.42 5.17 7.98
N PRO A 73 5.75 5.14 7.85
CA PRO A 73 6.51 3.88 7.69
C PRO A 73 6.51 2.99 8.94
N GLU A 74 6.32 3.58 10.12
CA GLU A 74 6.31 2.89 11.42
C GLU A 74 4.90 2.64 11.94
N GLY A 75 3.86 2.96 11.17
CA GLY A 75 2.46 2.81 11.59
C GLY A 75 1.97 3.87 12.57
N LYS A 76 2.81 4.82 13.01
CA LYS A 76 2.51 5.81 14.06
C LYS A 76 1.47 6.87 13.70
N GLY A 77 1.04 6.97 12.45
CA GLY A 77 0.11 8.01 12.03
C GLY A 77 0.76 9.39 12.02
N GLY A 78 -0.03 10.39 12.40
CA GLY A 78 0.43 11.78 12.51
C GLY A 78 0.36 12.58 11.22
N VAL A 79 -0.09 11.98 10.11
CA VAL A 79 -0.29 12.71 8.85
C VAL A 79 -1.63 13.46 8.91
N PRO A 80 -1.64 14.81 8.86
CA PRO A 80 -2.86 15.59 8.79
C PRO A 80 -3.51 15.41 7.42
N ILE A 81 -4.83 15.24 7.41
CA ILE A 81 -5.57 15.08 6.18
C ILE A 81 -6.04 16.47 5.71
N PRO A 82 -5.59 16.96 4.53
CA PRO A 82 -5.97 18.26 4.01
C PRO A 82 -7.49 18.47 4.01
N ASP A 83 -7.91 19.71 4.28
CA ASP A 83 -9.32 20.12 4.32
C ASP A 83 -10.19 19.36 5.34
N SER A 84 -9.57 18.79 6.39
CA SER A 84 -10.25 18.17 7.52
C SER A 84 -9.49 18.44 8.83
N ASP A 85 -10.16 18.25 9.97
CA ASP A 85 -9.53 18.30 11.30
C ASP A 85 -8.97 16.94 11.74
N ILE A 86 -8.83 16.00 10.80
CA ILE A 86 -8.42 14.62 11.07
C ILE A 86 -6.91 14.48 10.91
N VAL A 87 -6.30 13.81 11.89
CA VAL A 87 -4.93 13.33 11.84
C VAL A 87 -4.97 11.81 11.85
N ALA A 88 -4.24 11.17 10.95
CA ALA A 88 -4.19 9.72 10.88
C ALA A 88 -3.70 9.11 12.21
N ALA A 89 -4.42 8.10 12.70
CA ALA A 89 -4.14 7.47 13.99
C ALA A 89 -2.92 6.51 13.95
N ASP A 90 -2.41 6.17 15.14
CA ASP A 90 -1.42 5.10 15.31
C ASP A 90 -2.08 3.74 15.03
N THR A 91 -1.49 2.98 14.11
CA THR A 91 -1.88 1.63 13.68
C THR A 91 -0.83 0.58 14.01
N GLY A 92 0.23 0.98 14.75
CA GLY A 92 1.19 0.04 15.31
C GLY A 92 0.45 -1.02 16.12
N TYR A 93 0.76 -2.29 15.88
CA TYR A 93 -0.06 -3.39 16.41
C TYR A 93 -0.13 -3.36 17.95
N LYS A 94 0.94 -2.95 18.64
CA LYS A 94 0.92 -2.71 20.09
C LYS A 94 -0.05 -1.59 20.47
N ALA A 95 -0.02 -0.49 19.73
CA ALA A 95 -0.90 0.65 19.95
C ALA A 95 -2.36 0.27 19.77
N LEU A 96 -2.72 -0.67 18.87
CA LEU A 96 -4.10 -1.15 18.68
C LEU A 96 -4.54 -2.21 19.70
N THR A 97 -3.59 -2.92 20.32
CA THR A 97 -3.88 -4.11 21.17
C THR A 97 -3.70 -3.88 22.68
N VAL A 98 -3.45 -2.64 23.10
CA VAL A 98 -3.52 -2.24 24.51
C VAL A 98 -4.96 -1.91 24.91
N GLU A 99 -5.29 -2.06 26.20
CA GLU A 99 -6.62 -1.75 26.76
C GLU A 99 -6.83 -0.26 27.07
N GLU A 100 -5.75 0.51 27.23
CA GLU A 100 -5.81 1.96 27.48
C GLU A 100 -5.08 2.68 26.35
N HIS A 101 -5.76 3.58 25.66
CA HIS A 101 -5.13 4.56 24.77
C HIS A 101 -5.22 5.94 25.41
N ALA A 102 -4.18 6.76 25.24
CA ALA A 102 -4.24 8.18 25.55
C ALA A 102 -4.33 8.94 24.22
N HIS A 103 -5.52 9.44 23.88
CA HIS A 103 -5.70 10.38 22.79
C HIS A 103 -5.93 11.78 23.39
N ASP A 104 -5.11 12.76 23.01
CA ASP A 104 -5.20 14.15 23.46
C ASP A 104 -5.24 14.38 24.99
N GLY A 105 -4.53 13.54 25.76
CA GLY A 105 -4.50 13.61 27.22
C GLY A 105 -5.77 13.11 27.92
N LYS A 106 -6.72 12.55 27.16
CA LYS A 106 -7.87 11.81 27.68
C LYS A 106 -7.57 10.31 27.58
N LYS A 107 -7.81 9.58 28.67
CA LYS A 107 -7.83 8.12 28.65
C LYS A 107 -9.06 7.69 27.88
N GLU A 108 -8.87 7.16 26.69
CA GLU A 108 -9.93 6.47 25.98
C GLU A 108 -9.71 4.96 26.13
N ILE A 109 -10.63 4.31 26.84
CA ILE A 109 -10.67 2.87 26.98
C ILE A 109 -11.49 2.37 25.81
N HIS A 110 -10.82 1.78 24.83
CA HIS A 110 -11.48 1.10 23.73
C HIS A 110 -11.34 -0.40 23.93
N THR A 111 -12.29 -1.15 23.39
CA THR A 111 -12.17 -2.59 23.30
C THR A 111 -10.95 -2.91 22.46
N ARG A 112 -10.08 -3.76 23.01
CA ARG A 112 -8.85 -4.21 22.35
C ARG A 112 -9.15 -4.72 20.93
N TYR A 113 -8.41 -4.23 19.94
CA TYR A 113 -8.45 -4.83 18.61
C TYR A 113 -7.91 -6.27 18.64
N THR A 114 -8.55 -7.15 17.91
CA THR A 114 -8.01 -8.48 17.53
C THR A 114 -7.71 -8.47 16.04
N ASP A 115 -6.92 -9.43 15.53
CA ASP A 115 -6.72 -9.59 14.07
C ASP A 115 -8.04 -9.52 13.29
N LYS A 116 -9.10 -10.17 13.79
CA LYS A 116 -10.43 -10.15 13.16
C LYS A 116 -11.03 -8.73 13.14
N LEU A 117 -10.88 -7.97 14.21
CA LEU A 117 -11.42 -6.61 14.31
C LEU A 117 -10.60 -5.62 13.48
N ILE A 118 -9.28 -5.79 13.38
CA ILE A 118 -8.43 -4.97 12.50
C ILE A 118 -8.83 -5.21 11.05
N LYS A 119 -9.00 -6.48 10.66
CA LYS A 119 -9.50 -6.85 9.32
C LYS A 119 -10.82 -6.16 9.01
N ARG A 120 -11.77 -6.22 9.95
CA ARG A 120 -13.07 -5.56 9.83
C ARG A 120 -12.96 -4.04 9.71
N ALA A 121 -12.08 -3.41 10.48
CA ALA A 121 -11.81 -1.97 10.36
C ALA A 121 -11.28 -1.62 8.96
N ILE A 122 -10.39 -2.44 8.39
CA ILE A 122 -9.81 -2.21 7.06
C ILE A 122 -10.85 -2.41 5.93
N THR A 123 -11.70 -3.43 6.03
CA THR A 123 -12.60 -3.81 4.93
C THR A 123 -13.97 -3.16 5.00
N GLU A 124 -14.48 -2.95 6.22
CA GLU A 124 -15.84 -2.44 6.49
C GLU A 124 -15.80 -1.03 7.11
N GLY A 125 -14.68 -0.63 7.71
CA GLY A 125 -14.57 0.65 8.40
C GLY A 125 -15.37 0.69 9.69
N LEU A 126 -15.35 -0.41 10.45
CA LEU A 126 -15.98 -0.53 11.76
C LEU A 126 -14.92 -0.77 12.84
N ASN A 127 -15.00 -0.01 13.93
CA ASN A 127 -14.15 -0.20 15.10
C ASN A 127 -14.64 -1.42 15.95
N PRO A 128 -13.97 -1.76 17.06
CA PRO A 128 -14.36 -2.84 17.95
C PRO A 128 -15.76 -2.68 18.55
N GLU A 129 -16.22 -1.44 18.75
CA GLU A 129 -17.54 -1.05 19.26
C GLU A 129 -18.63 -1.01 18.19
N ASP A 130 -18.33 -1.44 16.96
CA ASP A 130 -19.22 -1.38 15.78
C ASP A 130 -19.56 0.06 15.33
N GLU A 131 -18.80 1.05 15.79
CA GLU A 131 -18.91 2.43 15.31
C GLU A 131 -18.19 2.60 13.97
N THR A 132 -18.76 3.44 13.11
CA THR A 132 -18.22 3.70 11.78
C THR A 132 -17.02 4.63 11.86
N LEU A 133 -15.89 4.19 11.31
CA LEU A 133 -14.69 5.02 11.14
C LEU A 133 -14.98 6.17 10.18
N ASP A 134 -14.23 7.27 10.28
CA ASP A 134 -14.38 8.38 9.34
C ASP A 134 -14.20 7.91 7.88
N ILE A 135 -14.92 8.51 6.94
CA ILE A 135 -14.83 8.18 5.51
C ILE A 135 -13.43 8.46 4.92
N VAL A 136 -12.66 9.32 5.58
CA VAL A 136 -11.25 9.59 5.29
C VAL A 136 -10.38 8.35 5.45
N MET A 137 -10.75 7.38 6.28
CA MET A 137 -10.12 6.06 6.26
C MET A 137 -10.80 5.18 5.19
N PRO A 138 -10.11 4.75 4.12
CA PRO A 138 -10.76 3.99 3.06
C PRO A 138 -11.18 2.59 3.49
N ARG A 139 -12.17 2.06 2.78
CA ARG A 139 -12.60 0.65 2.90
C ARG A 139 -11.99 -0.13 1.76
N TYR A 140 -11.07 -1.03 2.08
CA TYR A 140 -10.31 -1.77 1.10
C TYR A 140 -11.00 -3.07 0.70
N LYS A 141 -11.00 -3.36 -0.61
CA LYS A 141 -11.47 -4.62 -1.18
C LYS A 141 -10.25 -5.52 -1.38
N MET A 142 -9.97 -6.36 -0.39
CA MET A 142 -8.84 -7.29 -0.37
C MET A 142 -9.30 -8.73 -0.28
N SER A 143 -8.47 -9.66 -0.79
CA SER A 143 -8.62 -11.08 -0.51
C SER A 143 -8.24 -11.38 0.95
N ASP A 144 -8.76 -12.47 1.52
CA ASP A 144 -8.37 -12.90 2.87
C ASP A 144 -6.86 -13.14 2.99
N ASP A 145 -6.21 -13.65 1.94
CA ASP A 145 -4.77 -13.91 1.93
C ASP A 145 -3.94 -12.62 1.97
N ASP A 146 -4.30 -11.61 1.16
CA ASP A 146 -3.64 -10.30 1.22
C ASP A 146 -3.84 -9.63 2.57
N LEU A 147 -5.05 -9.76 3.12
CA LEU A 147 -5.39 -9.17 4.40
C LEU A 147 -4.64 -9.89 5.55
N ASN A 148 -4.47 -11.20 5.48
CA ASN A 148 -3.61 -11.95 6.41
C ASN A 148 -2.15 -11.48 6.33
N ASP A 149 -1.60 -11.37 5.13
CA ASP A 149 -0.21 -10.92 4.95
C ASP A 149 -0.01 -9.49 5.45
N LEU A 150 -0.99 -8.60 5.22
CA LEU A 150 -0.97 -7.23 5.74
C LEU A 150 -0.97 -7.21 7.27
N ILE A 151 -1.84 -8.01 7.92
CA ILE A 151 -1.87 -8.10 9.39
C ILE A 151 -0.53 -8.60 9.94
N GLU A 152 0.08 -9.60 9.31
CA GLU A 152 1.40 -10.09 9.72
C GLU A 152 2.48 -9.00 9.57
N PHE A 153 2.42 -8.18 8.53
CA PHE A 153 3.30 -7.02 8.41
C PHE A 153 3.04 -5.97 9.50
N LEU A 154 1.78 -5.62 9.81
CA LEU A 154 1.45 -4.67 10.87
C LEU A 154 2.00 -5.09 12.24
N LYS A 155 2.06 -6.40 12.52
CA LYS A 155 2.67 -6.95 13.75
C LYS A 155 4.17 -6.70 13.86
N THR A 156 4.84 -6.38 12.75
CA THR A 156 6.27 -6.01 12.72
C THR A 156 6.52 -4.53 12.99
N LEU A 157 5.49 -3.69 12.90
CA LEU A 157 5.59 -2.26 13.18
C LEU A 157 5.67 -2.02 14.70
N GLU A 158 6.40 -0.98 15.12
CA GLU A 158 6.75 -0.76 16.52
C GLU A 158 5.62 -0.32 17.43
#